data_AF-A0A2M8BFG2-F1
#
_entry.id   AF-A0A2M8BFG2-F1
#
_cell.length_a   1.000
_cell.length_b   1.000
_cell.length_c   1.000
_cell.angle_alpha   90.00
_cell.angle_beta   90.00
_cell.angle_gamma   90.00
#
_symmetry.space_group_name_H-M   'P 1'
#
loop_
_entity.id
_entity.type
_entity.pdbx_description
1 polymer ?
#
loop_
_entity_poly.entity_id
_entity_poly.type
_entity_poly.pdbx_seq_one_letter_code
_entity_poly.pdbx_strand_id
1 'polypeptide(L)'
;MSETAPPRYDVMIVPSSPGFKAATNLIRTMVQTLAFRGFAKPIDEAIGKDWVEIYMEPGPAAHEVFHKTGYAGPMPVFHEAVFRAGDQPAELDYGPQSVPIYVYLEFRGCVFQEPLGPFRKLLLNALHLRALVHVREHTALKPHLSVPEGDGPIDPDKKKERGPGTVGSDVQEW
;
A
#
# COMPACT_ATOMS: atom_id res chain seq x y z
N MET A 1 -14.06 -14.32 -30.99
CA MET A 1 -14.75 -14.40 -29.69
C MET A 1 -14.07 -13.37 -28.80
N SER A 2 -14.81 -12.40 -28.27
CA SER A 2 -14.25 -11.41 -27.35
C SER A 2 -13.89 -12.14 -26.06
N GLU A 3 -12.61 -12.46 -25.85
CA GLU A 3 -12.10 -12.82 -24.52
C GLU A 3 -12.31 -11.60 -23.63
N THR A 4 -13.41 -11.57 -22.88
CA THR A 4 -13.56 -10.64 -21.77
C THR A 4 -12.40 -10.90 -20.83
N ALA A 5 -11.55 -9.89 -20.63
CA ALA A 5 -10.46 -9.94 -19.67
C ALA A 5 -10.99 -10.46 -18.32
N PRO A 6 -10.23 -11.31 -17.60
CA PRO A 6 -10.70 -11.85 -16.33
C PRO A 6 -11.02 -10.71 -15.35
N PRO A 7 -12.02 -10.91 -14.47
CA PRO A 7 -12.39 -9.91 -13.49
C PRO A 7 -11.20 -9.58 -12.60
N ARG A 8 -11.07 -8.29 -12.26
CA ARG A 8 -10.03 -7.78 -11.37
C ARG A 8 -10.65 -7.24 -10.09
N TYR A 9 -9.85 -7.19 -9.03
CA TYR A 9 -10.30 -6.87 -7.67
C TYR A 9 -9.39 -5.86 -6.99
N ASP A 10 -9.95 -4.95 -6.20
CA ASP A 10 -9.16 -4.17 -5.25
C ASP A 10 -9.18 -4.88 -3.90
N VAL A 11 -7.99 -5.11 -3.34
CA VAL A 11 -7.78 -5.86 -2.09
C VAL A 11 -7.12 -4.94 -1.07
N MET A 12 -7.89 -4.51 -0.08
CA MET A 12 -7.42 -3.65 1.00
C MET A 12 -7.14 -4.48 2.26
N ILE A 13 -6.00 -4.20 2.87
CA ILE A 13 -5.54 -4.80 4.11
C ILE A 13 -5.42 -3.70 5.15
N VAL A 14 -6.15 -3.86 6.25
CA VAL A 14 -6.17 -2.90 7.36
C VAL A 14 -5.83 -3.59 8.68
N PRO A 15 -5.27 -2.87 9.66
CA PRO A 15 -5.18 -3.37 11.03
C PRO A 15 -6.57 -3.76 11.56
N SER A 16 -6.66 -4.87 12.28
CA SER A 16 -7.92 -5.26 12.94
C SER A 16 -8.19 -4.49 14.22
N SER A 17 -7.20 -3.73 14.72
CA SER A 17 -7.32 -2.91 15.92
C SER A 17 -7.87 -1.53 15.50
N PRO A 18 -9.08 -1.17 15.91
CA PRO A 18 -9.66 0.14 15.63
C PRO A 18 -8.73 1.28 16.09
N GLY A 19 -8.54 2.28 15.24
CA GLY A 19 -7.75 3.46 15.58
C GLY A 19 -6.23 3.23 15.65
N PHE A 20 -5.73 2.08 15.20
CA PHE A 20 -4.30 1.86 15.13
C PHE A 20 -3.62 2.85 14.19
N LYS A 21 -2.62 3.57 14.72
CA LYS A 21 -1.71 4.44 13.97
C LYS A 21 -0.35 3.77 13.84
N ALA A 22 0.22 3.74 12.64
CA ALA A 22 1.56 3.21 12.43
C ALA A 22 2.60 4.23 12.93
N ALA A 23 3.55 3.75 13.73
CA ALA A 23 4.76 4.52 14.00
C ALA A 23 5.53 4.77 12.69
N THR A 24 6.22 5.90 12.57
CA THR A 24 6.96 6.25 11.35
C THR A 24 7.92 5.15 10.88
N ASN A 25 8.65 4.53 11.82
CA ASN A 25 9.59 3.46 11.50
C ASN A 25 8.90 2.24 10.87
N LEU A 26 7.62 2.00 11.21
CA LEU A 26 6.84 0.91 10.66
C LEU A 26 6.50 1.14 9.18
N ILE A 27 6.17 2.38 8.81
CA ILE A 27 5.90 2.78 7.42
C ILE A 27 7.12 2.46 6.56
N ARG A 28 8.29 2.96 6.97
CA ARG A 28 9.55 2.73 6.26
C ARG A 28 9.88 1.24 6.17
N THR A 29 9.77 0.52 7.28
CA THR A 29 10.07 -0.92 7.34
C THR A 29 9.15 -1.70 6.40
N MET A 30 7.86 -1.34 6.34
CA MET A 30 6.90 -1.98 5.45
C MET A 30 7.29 -1.79 3.98
N VAL A 31 7.50 -0.54 3.57
CA VAL A 31 7.84 -0.21 2.17
C VAL A 31 9.16 -0.87 1.75
N GLN A 32 10.18 -0.80 2.61
CA GLN A 32 11.46 -1.47 2.38
C GLN A 32 11.29 -2.99 2.30
N THR A 33 10.45 -3.60 3.14
CA THR A 33 10.19 -5.04 3.10
C THR A 33 9.50 -5.45 1.79
N LEU A 34 8.50 -4.68 1.35
CA LEU A 34 7.80 -4.92 0.08
C LEU A 34 8.77 -4.82 -1.11
N ALA A 35 9.63 -3.80 -1.14
CA ALA A 35 10.62 -3.59 -2.19
C ALA A 35 11.73 -4.64 -2.17
N PHE A 36 12.32 -4.91 -0.99
CA PHE A 36 13.41 -5.88 -0.83
C PHE A 36 12.99 -7.29 -1.22
N ARG A 37 11.76 -7.69 -0.88
CA ARG A 37 11.20 -8.99 -1.28
C ARG A 37 10.71 -9.02 -2.72
N GLY A 38 10.76 -7.90 -3.45
CA GLY A 38 10.32 -7.79 -4.82
C GLY A 38 8.80 -7.90 -4.99
N PHE A 39 8.01 -7.65 -3.94
CA PHE A 39 6.55 -7.70 -4.01
C PHE A 39 5.99 -6.47 -4.72
N ALA A 40 6.47 -5.29 -4.34
CA ALA A 40 6.05 -4.02 -4.91
C ALA A 40 7.21 -3.02 -4.85
N LYS A 41 7.32 -2.16 -5.85
CA LYS A 41 8.39 -1.16 -5.96
C LYS A 41 7.80 0.25 -5.96
N PRO A 42 8.23 1.16 -5.06
CA PRO A 42 7.77 2.54 -5.05
C PRO A 42 8.05 3.26 -6.38
N ILE A 43 7.05 3.97 -6.88
CA ILE A 43 7.12 4.76 -8.11
C ILE A 43 6.75 6.23 -7.89
N ASP A 44 5.90 6.53 -6.90
CA ASP A 44 5.45 7.88 -6.58
C ASP A 44 5.04 7.98 -5.11
N GLU A 45 5.00 9.20 -4.58
CA GLU A 45 4.57 9.48 -3.21
C GLU A 45 3.88 10.83 -3.08
N ALA A 46 2.82 10.86 -2.27
CA ALA A 46 2.15 12.06 -1.82
C ALA A 46 2.33 12.19 -0.31
N ILE A 47 2.97 13.28 0.12
CA ILE A 47 3.31 13.51 1.53
C ILE A 47 2.66 14.81 1.97
N GLY A 48 1.57 14.67 2.71
CA GLY A 48 0.97 15.77 3.44
C GLY A 48 1.68 16.05 4.76
N LYS A 49 1.16 17.03 5.50
CA LYS A 49 1.66 17.40 6.82
C LYS A 49 1.61 16.26 7.84
N ASP A 50 0.54 15.48 7.81
CA ASP A 50 0.21 14.46 8.81
C ASP A 50 -0.18 13.11 8.18
N TRP A 51 0.10 12.92 6.89
CA TRP A 51 -0.13 11.66 6.19
C TRP A 51 0.86 11.46 5.04
N VAL A 52 1.02 10.20 4.66
CA VAL A 52 1.79 9.78 3.50
C VAL A 52 1.02 8.70 2.74
N GLU A 53 1.04 8.80 1.41
CA GLU A 53 0.54 7.77 0.50
C GLU A 53 1.64 7.44 -0.52
N ILE A 54 1.98 6.17 -0.62
CA ILE A 54 3.08 5.67 -1.47
C ILE A 54 2.47 4.75 -2.51
N TYR A 55 2.69 5.08 -3.78
CA TYR A 55 2.24 4.31 -4.94
C TYR A 55 3.37 3.40 -5.40
N MET A 56 3.04 2.15 -5.67
CA MET A 56 4.00 1.11 -6.00
C MET A 56 3.54 0.30 -7.20
N GLU A 57 4.47 0.02 -8.11
CA GLU A 57 4.26 -0.93 -9.21
C GLU A 57 4.53 -2.37 -8.74
N PRO A 58 4.00 -3.40 -9.44
CA PRO A 58 4.34 -4.80 -9.17
C PRO A 58 5.84 -5.07 -9.33
N GLY A 59 6.44 -5.72 -8.33
CA GLY A 59 7.82 -6.20 -8.43
C GLY A 59 7.93 -7.61 -9.05
N PRO A 60 9.15 -8.15 -9.22
CA PRO A 60 9.39 -9.45 -9.85
C PRO A 60 8.76 -10.63 -9.10
N ALA A 61 8.54 -10.49 -7.79
CA ALA A 61 7.90 -11.48 -6.92
C ALA A 61 6.49 -11.05 -6.47
N ALA A 62 5.85 -10.08 -7.16
CA ALA A 62 4.50 -9.62 -6.85
C ALA A 62 3.47 -10.75 -6.72
N HIS A 63 3.65 -11.81 -7.51
CA HIS A 63 2.77 -12.96 -7.47
C HIS A 63 2.76 -13.68 -6.13
N GLU A 64 3.84 -13.64 -5.35
CA GLU A 64 3.94 -14.30 -4.04
C GLU A 64 2.99 -13.71 -2.99
N VAL A 65 2.46 -12.51 -3.24
CA VAL A 65 1.39 -11.91 -2.43
C VAL A 65 0.12 -12.77 -2.49
N PHE A 66 -0.16 -13.38 -3.64
CA PHE A 66 -1.44 -14.05 -3.94
C PHE A 66 -1.31 -15.52 -4.36
N HIS A 67 -0.13 -15.96 -4.79
CA HIS A 67 0.10 -17.28 -5.38
C HIS A 67 1.41 -17.90 -4.92
N LYS A 68 1.38 -19.19 -4.49
CA LYS A 68 2.51 -19.84 -3.79
C LYS A 68 3.62 -20.30 -4.71
N THR A 69 3.28 -20.58 -5.97
CA THR A 69 4.21 -21.04 -6.99
C THR A 69 4.41 -19.94 -8.02
N GLY A 70 5.44 -20.09 -8.86
CA GLY A 70 5.68 -19.18 -9.97
C GLY A 70 4.41 -18.91 -10.76
N TYR A 71 4.17 -17.63 -11.03
CA TYR A 71 3.06 -17.17 -11.85
C TYR A 71 3.59 -16.81 -13.24
N ALA A 72 3.17 -17.56 -14.25
CA ALA A 72 3.57 -17.36 -15.65
C ALA A 72 2.44 -16.76 -16.51
N GLY A 73 1.43 -16.17 -15.87
CA GLY A 73 0.34 -15.52 -16.58
C GLY A 73 0.83 -14.30 -17.38
N PRO A 74 0.21 -13.98 -18.53
CA PRO A 74 0.64 -12.88 -19.39
C PRO A 74 0.34 -11.49 -18.81
N MET A 75 -0.36 -11.42 -17.67
CA MET A 75 -0.84 -10.19 -17.06
C MET A 75 -0.19 -9.96 -15.70
N PRO A 76 0.05 -8.71 -15.29
CA PRO A 76 0.51 -8.44 -13.94
C PRO A 76 -0.56 -8.84 -12.91
N VAL A 77 -0.12 -9.41 -11.78
CA VAL A 77 -0.99 -9.94 -10.73
C VAL A 77 -1.83 -8.88 -10.03
N PHE A 78 -1.36 -7.63 -10.03
CA PHE A 78 -2.08 -6.41 -9.68
C PHE A 78 -1.56 -5.26 -10.55
N HIS A 79 -2.28 -4.15 -10.62
CA HIS A 79 -1.86 -2.97 -11.39
C HIS A 79 -1.00 -2.01 -10.55
N GLU A 80 -1.44 -1.76 -9.32
CA GLU A 80 -0.78 -0.83 -8.40
C GLU A 80 -0.96 -1.32 -6.97
N ALA A 81 0.02 -1.08 -6.10
CA ALA A 81 -0.14 -1.17 -4.67
C ALA A 81 -0.02 0.21 -4.03
N VAL A 82 -0.87 0.49 -3.05
CA VAL A 82 -0.89 1.76 -2.31
C VAL A 82 -0.73 1.50 -0.84
N PHE A 83 0.30 2.11 -0.24
CA PHE A 83 0.46 2.12 1.20
C PHE A 83 0.16 3.52 1.72
N ARG A 84 -0.85 3.65 2.58
CA ARG A 84 -1.21 4.92 3.23
C ARG A 84 -1.05 4.80 4.73
N ALA A 85 -0.50 5.84 5.34
CA ALA A 85 -0.42 5.99 6.79
C ALA A 85 -0.52 7.46 7.19
N GLY A 86 -1.09 7.77 8.35
CA GLY A 86 -1.13 9.14 8.87
C GLY A 86 -1.77 9.28 10.24
N ASP A 87 -1.80 10.52 10.73
CA ASP A 87 -2.44 10.89 11.99
C ASP A 87 -3.92 11.26 11.86
N GLN A 88 -4.40 11.45 10.63
CA GLN A 88 -5.82 11.61 10.30
C GLN A 88 -6.36 10.32 9.69
N PRO A 89 -7.63 9.98 9.97
CA PRO A 89 -8.26 8.83 9.32
C PRO A 89 -8.37 9.08 7.81
N ALA A 90 -8.09 8.06 7.03
CA ALA A 90 -8.29 8.06 5.60
C ALA A 90 -9.79 7.97 5.27
N GLU A 91 -10.23 8.75 4.28
CA GLU A 91 -11.53 8.54 3.65
C GLU A 91 -11.43 7.32 2.72
N LEU A 92 -12.29 6.33 2.95
CA LEU A 92 -12.25 5.06 2.23
C LEU A 92 -13.54 4.85 1.41
N ASP A 93 -13.39 4.66 0.10
CA ASP A 93 -14.50 4.29 -0.78
C ASP A 93 -15.08 2.90 -0.46
N TYR A 94 -14.30 2.02 0.19
CA TYR A 94 -14.70 0.68 0.57
C TYR A 94 -13.83 0.17 1.74
N GLY A 95 -14.31 -0.87 2.43
CA GLY A 95 -13.66 -1.38 3.64
C GLY A 95 -14.48 -1.08 4.90
N PRO A 96 -13.85 -0.99 6.08
CA PRO A 96 -14.57 -0.79 7.33
C PRO A 96 -15.04 0.67 7.44
N GLN A 97 -16.33 0.90 7.19
CA GLN A 97 -16.94 2.25 7.15
C GLN A 97 -17.20 2.87 8.54
N SER A 98 -17.29 2.06 9.58
CA SER A 98 -17.65 2.51 10.94
C SER A 98 -16.45 2.73 11.86
N VAL A 99 -15.23 2.52 11.37
CA VAL A 99 -14.01 2.56 12.17
C VAL A 99 -12.98 3.46 11.48
N PRO A 100 -12.38 4.44 12.19
CA PRO A 100 -11.35 5.28 11.61
C PRO A 100 -10.11 4.44 11.24
N ILE A 101 -9.69 4.52 9.98
CA ILE A 101 -8.52 3.81 9.45
C ILE A 101 -7.40 4.81 9.21
N TYR A 102 -6.31 4.66 9.95
CA TYR A 102 -5.13 5.52 9.82
C TYR A 102 -4.03 4.89 8.98
N VAL A 103 -4.11 3.59 8.70
CA VAL A 103 -3.10 2.82 7.97
C VAL A 103 -3.78 1.75 7.13
N TYR A 104 -3.39 1.64 5.86
CA TYR A 104 -3.80 0.51 5.02
C TYR A 104 -2.75 0.19 3.94
N LEU A 105 -2.80 -1.04 3.46
CA LEU A 105 -2.15 -1.48 2.23
C LEU A 105 -3.22 -1.97 1.26
N GLU A 106 -3.31 -1.35 0.09
CA GLU A 106 -4.27 -1.68 -0.96
C GLU A 106 -3.53 -2.23 -2.18
N PHE A 107 -4.00 -3.33 -2.75
CA PHE A 107 -3.58 -3.80 -4.06
C PHE A 107 -4.73 -3.60 -5.04
N ARG A 108 -4.54 -2.79 -6.08
CA ARG A 108 -5.55 -2.41 -7.04
C ARG A 108 -5.46 -3.24 -8.30
N GLY A 109 -6.60 -3.65 -8.84
CA GLY A 109 -6.67 -4.42 -10.07
C GLY A 109 -6.02 -5.81 -9.97
N CYS A 110 -6.16 -6.49 -8.84
CA CYS A 110 -5.68 -7.84 -8.60
C CYS A 110 -6.41 -8.89 -9.44
N VAL A 111 -5.70 -9.89 -9.94
CA VAL A 111 -6.34 -11.08 -10.55
C VAL A 111 -6.84 -12.08 -9.49
N PHE A 112 -6.50 -11.86 -8.22
CA PHE A 112 -6.88 -12.67 -7.07
C PHE A 112 -7.58 -11.82 -6.01
N GLN A 113 -8.53 -12.42 -5.27
CA GLN A 113 -9.30 -11.72 -4.24
C GLN A 113 -8.62 -11.75 -2.86
N GLU A 114 -7.77 -12.74 -2.59
CA GLU A 114 -7.21 -12.94 -1.25
C GLU A 114 -5.68 -13.06 -1.26
N PRO A 115 -4.98 -12.31 -0.39
CA PRO A 115 -3.56 -12.49 -0.20
C PRO A 115 -3.27 -13.78 0.57
N LEU A 116 -2.17 -14.44 0.26
CA LEU A 116 -1.79 -15.72 0.84
C LEU A 116 -1.43 -15.63 2.32
N GLY A 117 -1.61 -16.76 3.01
CA GLY A 117 -1.20 -16.94 4.41
C GLY A 117 0.26 -16.53 4.72
N PRO A 118 1.29 -16.86 3.92
CA PRO A 118 2.66 -16.43 4.17
C PRO A 118 2.87 -14.92 4.04
N PHE A 119 2.25 -14.27 3.04
CA PHE A 119 2.28 -12.82 2.92
C PHE A 119 1.50 -12.16 4.06
N ARG A 120 0.32 -12.69 4.41
CA ARG A 120 -0.42 -12.27 5.61
C ARG A 120 0.45 -12.40 6.85
N LYS A 121 1.14 -13.52 7.08
CA LYS A 121 2.06 -13.71 8.20
C LYS A 121 3.18 -12.67 8.22
N LEU A 122 3.72 -12.31 7.07
CA LEU A 122 4.70 -11.23 6.97
C LEU A 122 4.11 -9.89 7.42
N LEU A 123 2.90 -9.54 6.97
CA LEU A 123 2.21 -8.33 7.42
C LEU A 123 1.89 -8.38 8.91
N LEU A 124 1.40 -9.52 9.42
CA LEU A 124 1.10 -9.73 10.83
C LEU A 124 2.36 -9.57 11.69
N ASN A 125 3.50 -10.10 11.24
CA ASN A 125 4.77 -10.01 11.93
C ASN A 125 5.38 -8.60 11.86
N ALA A 126 5.33 -7.96 10.68
CA ALA A 126 5.86 -6.61 10.51
C ALA A 126 5.05 -5.59 11.30
N LEU A 127 3.72 -5.72 11.32
CA LEU A 127 2.81 -4.79 11.99
C LEU A 127 2.55 -5.17 13.45
N HIS A 128 2.97 -6.33 13.94
CA HIS A 128 2.53 -6.92 15.23
C HIS A 128 1.00 -6.90 15.42
N LEU A 129 0.25 -6.99 14.33
CA LEU A 129 -1.19 -6.78 14.32
C LEU A 129 -1.90 -7.95 13.68
N ARG A 130 -3.13 -8.20 14.11
CA ARG A 130 -4.10 -8.94 13.28
C ARG A 130 -4.54 -8.03 12.13
N ALA A 131 -4.74 -8.60 10.95
CA ALA A 131 -5.14 -7.86 9.76
C ALA A 131 -6.52 -8.32 9.27
N LEU A 132 -7.32 -7.37 8.80
CA LEU A 132 -8.57 -7.62 8.08
C LEU A 132 -8.35 -7.39 6.59
N VAL A 133 -9.04 -8.17 5.77
CA VAL A 133 -8.98 -8.06 4.31
C VAL A 133 -10.37 -7.69 3.81
N HIS A 134 -10.41 -6.64 2.99
CA HIS A 134 -11.62 -6.14 2.34
C HIS A 134 -11.41 -6.18 0.83
N VAL A 135 -12.42 -6.64 0.09
CA VAL A 135 -12.33 -6.86 -1.35
C VAL A 135 -13.50 -6.17 -2.04
N ARG A 136 -13.25 -5.58 -3.20
CA ARG A 136 -14.29 -5.14 -4.15
C ARG A 136 -13.86 -5.46 -5.58
N GLU A 137 -14.81 -5.39 -6.51
CA GLU A 137 -14.49 -5.41 -7.94
C GLU A 137 -13.70 -4.15 -8.34
N HIS A 138 -12.66 -4.33 -9.14
CA HIS A 138 -11.84 -3.24 -9.65
C HIS A 138 -12.54 -2.56 -10.82
N THR A 139 -12.68 -1.23 -10.77
CA THR A 139 -13.28 -0.44 -11.85
C THR A 139 -12.22 0.30 -12.66
N ALA A 140 -11.36 1.07 -12.00
CA ALA A 140 -10.25 1.81 -12.61
C ALA A 140 -9.20 2.18 -11.55
N LEU A 141 -7.98 2.50 -12.00
CA LEU A 141 -6.98 3.13 -11.15
C LEU A 141 -7.42 4.55 -10.80
N LYS A 142 -7.35 4.89 -9.51
CA LYS A 142 -7.57 6.26 -9.07
C LYS A 142 -6.33 7.11 -9.40
N PRO A 143 -6.52 8.41 -9.70
CA PRO A 143 -5.39 9.33 -9.79
C PRO A 143 -4.58 9.33 -8.49
N HIS A 144 -3.26 9.44 -8.60
CA HIS A 144 -2.41 9.70 -7.43
C HIS A 144 -2.81 11.03 -6.80
N LEU A 145 -2.82 11.07 -5.47
CA LEU A 145 -3.12 12.27 -4.71
C LEU A 145 -2.02 13.31 -4.92
N SER A 146 -2.44 14.54 -5.20
CA SER A 146 -1.55 15.70 -5.13
C SER A 146 -1.64 16.33 -3.75
N VAL A 147 -0.51 16.76 -3.21
CA VAL A 147 -0.48 17.51 -1.95
C VAL A 147 -0.93 18.95 -2.22
N PRO A 148 -1.98 19.46 -1.55
CA PRO A 148 -2.42 20.85 -1.71
C PRO A 148 -1.31 21.84 -1.33
N GLU A 149 -1.36 23.05 -1.91
CA GLU A 149 -0.43 24.11 -1.58
C GLU A 149 -0.57 24.51 -0.09
N GLY A 150 0.55 24.47 0.66
CA GLY A 150 0.55 24.74 2.11
C GLY A 150 0.35 23.51 3.01
N ASP A 151 -0.08 22.38 2.45
CA ASP A 151 -0.22 21.10 3.17
C ASP A 151 1.00 20.18 3.02
N GLY A 152 2.08 20.69 2.43
CA GLY A 152 3.36 20.00 2.32
C GLY A 152 4.01 19.73 3.68
N PRO A 153 5.05 18.88 3.71
CA PRO A 153 5.83 18.65 4.93
C PRO A 153 6.42 19.97 5.44
N ILE A 154 6.47 20.11 6.77
CA ILE A 154 6.98 21.31 7.47
C ILE A 154 8.43 21.64 7.08
N ASP A 155 9.19 20.63 6.60
CA ASP A 155 10.56 20.76 6.12
C ASP A 155 10.67 20.31 4.64
N PRO A 156 10.83 21.25 3.68
CA PRO A 156 10.86 20.96 2.25
C PRO A 156 12.20 20.37 1.76
N ASP A 157 13.30 20.53 2.50
CA ASP A 157 14.62 19.99 2.09
C ASP A 157 14.67 18.46 2.21
N LYS A 158 13.78 17.85 3.01
CA LYS A 158 13.62 16.39 3.11
C LYS A 158 13.26 15.72 1.79
N LYS A 159 12.68 16.44 0.81
CA LYS A 159 12.32 15.88 -0.50
C LYS A 159 13.53 15.75 -1.44
N LYS A 160 14.59 16.55 -1.25
CA LYS A 160 15.75 16.63 -2.17
C LYS A 160 16.83 15.57 -1.95
N GLU A 161 16.98 15.03 -0.75
CA GLU A 161 17.93 13.93 -0.48
C GLU A 161 17.44 12.56 -0.99
N ARG A 162 16.23 12.51 -1.57
CA ARG A 162 15.55 11.27 -1.99
C ARG A 162 15.96 10.86 -3.40
N GLY A 163 17.00 10.05 -3.51
CA GLY A 163 17.38 9.43 -4.79
C GLY A 163 16.28 8.50 -5.34
N PRO A 164 16.27 8.22 -6.66
CA PRO A 164 15.30 7.31 -7.26
C PRO A 164 15.39 5.93 -6.61
N GLY A 165 14.29 5.47 -6.00
CA GLY A 165 14.22 4.20 -5.28
C GLY A 165 14.62 4.24 -3.80
N THR A 166 14.84 5.42 -3.22
CA THR A 166 15.15 5.56 -1.79
C THR A 166 14.04 6.33 -1.06
N VAL A 167 13.22 5.60 -0.28
CA VAL A 167 12.30 6.20 0.70
C VAL A 167 13.12 6.51 1.97
N GLY A 168 13.51 7.78 2.18
CA GLY A 168 14.25 8.23 3.37
C GLY A 168 13.32 8.31 4.59
N SER A 169 13.59 7.68 5.75
CA SER A 169 14.60 8.03 6.76
C SER A 169 14.51 9.49 7.24
N ASP A 170 14.26 9.66 8.54
CA ASP A 170 14.25 10.92 9.30
C ASP A 170 12.96 11.75 9.27
N VAL A 171 11.92 11.21 9.93
CA VAL A 171 11.01 12.06 10.71
C VAL A 171 11.64 12.22 12.08
N GLN A 172 12.01 13.46 12.41
CA GLN A 172 12.58 13.80 13.70
C GLN A 172 11.52 13.54 14.78
N GLU A 173 11.98 12.94 15.87
CA GLU A 173 11.26 12.74 17.11
C GLU A 173 10.62 14.05 17.57
N TRP A 174 9.32 14.02 17.90
CA TRP A 174 8.66 15.06 18.69
C TRP A 174 8.50 14.54 20.12
#